data_AF-A0A8J7WB75-F1
#
_entry.id   AF-A0A8J7WB75-F1
#
_cell.length_a   1.000
_cell.length_b   1.000
_cell.length_c   1.000
_cell.angle_alpha   90.00
_cell.angle_beta   90.00
_cell.angle_gamma   90.00
#
_symmetry.space_group_name_H-M   'P 1'
#
loop_
_entity.id
_entity.type
_entity.pdbx_description
1 polymer ?
#
loop_
_entity_poly.entity_id
_entity_poly.type
_entity_poly.pdbx_seq_one_letter_code
_entity_poly.pdbx_strand_id
1 'polypeptide(L)'
;MAVVTGEAKTVLPLPYGGIMSDAPYPEVNDRLRQIEREAASLGAIEDPFMYLSFLALTVIPELRLTERGLFDQRIFSDIDLFLID
;
A
#
# COMPACT_ATOMS: atom_id res chain seq x y z
N MET A 1 -2.43 -4.96 7.51
CA MET A 1 -2.66 -3.64 6.90
C MET A 1 -2.87 -2.61 8.02
N ALA A 2 -2.38 -1.37 7.89
CA ALA A 2 -2.49 -0.39 8.98
C ALA A 2 -2.48 1.08 8.50
N VAL A 3 -3.07 1.96 9.32
CA VAL A 3 -2.93 3.42 9.26
C VAL A 3 -2.33 3.87 10.59
N VAL A 4 -1.33 4.76 10.53
CA VAL A 4 -0.56 5.19 11.70
C VAL A 4 -0.42 6.71 11.66
N THR A 5 -0.77 7.35 12.77
CA THR A 5 -0.47 8.76 13.06
C THR A 5 0.49 8.83 14.24
N GLY A 6 0.92 10.04 14.62
CA GLY A 6 1.75 10.21 15.83
C GLY A 6 1.06 9.75 17.13
N GLU A 7 -0.27 9.67 17.12
CA GLU A 7 -1.08 9.43 18.32
C GLU A 7 -1.88 8.12 18.28
N ALA A 8 -2.12 7.58 17.08
CA ALA A 8 -3.00 6.43 16.90
C ALA A 8 -2.46 5.43 15.88
N LYS A 9 -2.87 4.17 16.06
CA LYS A 9 -2.58 3.07 15.14
C LYS A 9 -3.84 2.22 14.96
N THR A 10 -4.34 2.17 13.74
CA THR A 10 -5.47 1.30 13.34
C THR A 10 -4.93 0.16 12.49
N VAL A 11 -5.27 -1.08 12.86
CA VAL A 11 -4.68 -2.29 12.24
C VAL A 11 -5.75 -3.29 11.86
N LEU A 12 -5.70 -3.77 10.62
CA LEU A 12 -6.28 -5.04 10.21
C LEU A 12 -5.16 -6.11 10.22
N PRO A 13 -5.15 -7.03 11.21
CA PRO A 13 -4.17 -8.10 11.28
C PRO A 13 -4.33 -9.06 10.10
N LEU A 14 -3.20 -9.46 9.51
CA LEU A 14 -3.14 -10.42 8.41
C LEU A 14 -2.04 -11.46 8.73
N PRO A 15 -2.28 -12.37 9.69
CA PRO A 15 -1.26 -13.29 10.23
C PRO A 15 -0.66 -14.22 9.18
N TYR A 16 -1.37 -14.52 8.10
CA TYR A 16 -0.87 -15.38 7.03
C TYR A 16 -0.19 -14.56 5.95
N GLY A 17 1.13 -14.42 6.08
CA GLY A 17 1.99 -13.77 5.08
C GLY A 17 1.68 -12.29 4.84
N GLY A 18 0.92 -11.63 5.73
CA GLY A 18 0.45 -10.27 5.48
C GLY A 18 -0.68 -10.18 4.45
N ILE A 19 -1.28 -11.30 4.05
CA ILE A 19 -2.28 -11.40 2.97
C ILE A 19 -3.66 -11.75 3.51
N MET A 20 -3.76 -12.71 4.44
CA MET A 20 -5.06 -13.24 4.92
C MET A 20 -5.25 -13.10 6.42
N SER A 21 -6.51 -12.92 6.81
CA SER A 21 -7.01 -12.94 8.20
C SER A 21 -7.66 -14.30 8.51
N ASP A 22 -7.52 -14.75 9.75
CA ASP A 22 -8.26 -15.89 10.34
C ASP A 22 -9.61 -15.47 10.95
N ALA A 23 -9.85 -14.17 11.14
CA ALA A 23 -11.11 -13.66 11.67
C ALA A 23 -12.30 -13.84 10.69
N PRO A 24 -13.55 -13.92 11.19
CA PRO A 24 -14.75 -13.99 10.36
C PRO A 24 -14.91 -12.81 9.40
N TYR A 25 -15.53 -13.05 8.24
CA TYR A 25 -15.76 -12.03 7.20
C TYR A 25 -16.33 -10.71 7.73
N PRO A 26 -17.41 -10.67 8.56
CA PRO A 26 -17.96 -9.41 9.03
C PRO A 26 -16.94 -8.58 9.83
N GLU A 27 -16.15 -9.22 10.68
CA GLU A 27 -15.12 -8.55 11.47
C GLU A 27 -14.00 -7.99 10.59
N VAL A 28 -13.57 -8.76 9.58
CA VAL A 28 -12.58 -8.31 8.60
C VAL A 28 -13.11 -7.11 7.81
N ASN A 29 -14.35 -7.16 7.34
CA ASN A 29 -15.00 -6.07 6.60
C ASN A 29 -15.15 -4.81 7.47
N ASP A 30 -15.53 -4.95 8.73
CA ASP A 30 -15.70 -3.80 9.64
C ASP A 30 -14.36 -3.13 9.94
N ARG A 31 -13.31 -3.93 10.18
CA ARG A 31 -11.95 -3.43 10.36
C ARG A 31 -11.41 -2.78 9.08
N LEU A 32 -11.67 -3.37 7.91
CA LEU A 32 -11.29 -2.80 6.61
C LEU A 32 -11.94 -1.41 6.39
N ARG A 33 -13.24 -1.28 6.70
CA ARG A 33 -13.93 0.01 6.64
C ARG A 33 -13.39 1.02 7.64
N GLN A 34 -12.96 0.56 8.82
CA GLN A 34 -12.34 1.44 9.81
C GLN A 34 -11.02 1.99 9.31
N ILE A 35 -10.13 1.14 8.81
CA ILE A 35 -8.82 1.57 8.29
C ILE A 35 -8.98 2.49 7.06
N GLU A 36 -9.94 2.23 6.17
CA GLU A 36 -10.25 3.13 5.04
C GLU A 36 -10.70 4.52 5.50
N ARG A 37 -11.57 4.60 6.52
CA ARG A 37 -12.00 5.90 7.08
C ARG A 37 -10.84 6.66 7.71
N GLU A 38 -9.96 5.99 8.44
CA GLU A 38 -8.77 6.62 9.02
C GLU A 38 -7.78 7.05 7.94
N ALA A 39 -7.62 6.29 6.85
CA ALA A 39 -6.79 6.73 5.74
C ALA A 39 -7.39 7.99 5.07
N ALA A 40 -8.70 7.99 4.84
CA ALA A 40 -9.40 9.13 4.24
C ALA A 40 -9.30 10.39 5.10
N SER A 41 -9.35 10.28 6.43
CA SER A 41 -9.21 11.43 7.34
C SER A 41 -7.82 12.09 7.28
N LEU A 42 -6.81 11.36 6.81
CA LEU A 42 -5.46 11.84 6.57
C LEU A 42 -5.24 12.39 5.14
N GLY A 43 -6.30 12.44 4.32
CA GLY A 43 -6.22 12.90 2.94
C GLY A 43 -5.76 11.84 1.94
N ALA A 44 -5.87 10.55 2.27
CA ALA A 44 -5.62 9.49 1.32
C ALA A 44 -6.61 9.53 0.14
N ILE A 45 -6.18 9.00 -1.00
CA ILE A 45 -7.04 8.74 -2.16
C ILE A 45 -8.08 7.65 -1.84
N GLU A 46 -9.08 7.52 -2.70
CA GLU A 46 -10.05 6.41 -2.65
C GLU A 46 -9.34 5.06 -2.80
N ASP A 47 -9.81 4.04 -2.06
CA ASP A 47 -9.27 2.68 -2.05
C ASP A 47 -7.72 2.57 -1.98
N PRO A 48 -7.06 3.28 -1.05
CA PRO A 48 -5.59 3.42 -1.08
C PRO A 48 -4.89 2.06 -0.94
N PHE A 49 -5.50 1.12 -0.21
CA PHE A 49 -4.96 -0.22 -0.04
C PHE A 49 -5.06 -1.10 -1.28
N MET A 50 -6.08 -0.89 -2.12
CA MET A 50 -6.17 -1.56 -3.42
C MET A 50 -4.97 -1.15 -4.27
N TYR A 51 -4.68 0.14 -4.39
CA TYR A 51 -3.52 0.64 -5.14
C TYR A 51 -2.19 0.17 -4.55
N LEU A 52 -2.04 0.17 -3.22
CA LEU A 52 -0.83 -0.35 -2.57
C LEU A 52 -0.61 -1.85 -2.87
N SER A 53 -1.67 -2.65 -3.01
CA SER A 53 -1.52 -4.07 -3.37
C SER A 53 -0.89 -4.26 -4.76
N PHE A 54 -1.08 -3.29 -5.66
CA PHE A 54 -0.45 -3.29 -6.97
C PHE A 54 1.02 -2.91 -6.93
N LEU A 55 1.58 -2.34 -5.84
CA LEU A 55 3.01 -2.00 -5.73
C LEU A 55 3.95 -3.21 -5.77
N ALA A 56 3.46 -4.44 -5.63
CA ALA A 56 4.25 -5.66 -5.85
C ALA A 56 4.38 -6.08 -7.34
N LEU A 57 3.45 -5.67 -8.21
CA LEU A 57 3.43 -6.06 -9.64
C LEU A 57 4.36 -5.24 -10.54
N THR A 58 5.63 -5.63 -10.65
CA THR A 58 6.66 -4.83 -11.37
C THR A 58 6.32 -4.43 -12.80
N VAL A 59 5.45 -5.17 -13.49
CA VAL A 59 5.14 -4.98 -14.91
C VAL A 59 4.29 -3.76 -15.27
N ILE A 60 3.60 -3.13 -14.29
CA ILE A 60 2.76 -1.95 -14.50
C ILE A 60 2.91 -1.03 -13.28
N PRO A 61 3.02 0.31 -13.43
CA PRO A 61 3.12 1.12 -14.65
C PRO A 61 4.56 1.19 -15.22
N GLU A 62 4.78 1.92 -16.34
CA GLU A 62 6.09 2.04 -17.03
C GLU A 62 7.23 2.47 -16.09
N LEU A 63 6.95 3.45 -15.22
CA LEU A 63 7.84 3.89 -14.14
C LEU A 63 7.33 3.37 -12.81
N ARG A 64 8.22 2.79 -12.02
CA ARG A 64 7.81 2.05 -10.84
C ARG A 64 8.73 2.22 -9.66
N LEU A 65 8.15 2.48 -8.50
CA LEU A 65 8.90 2.45 -7.26
C LEU A 65 9.03 0.99 -6.78
N THR A 66 10.26 0.59 -6.49
CA THR A 66 10.62 -0.71 -5.92
C THR A 66 11.44 -0.48 -4.65
N GLU A 67 11.78 -1.54 -3.94
CA GLU A 67 12.72 -1.50 -2.82
C GLU A 67 14.13 -1.03 -3.20
N ARG A 68 14.48 -1.06 -4.49
CA ARG A 68 15.76 -0.58 -5.03
C ARG A 68 15.75 0.88 -5.49
N GLY A 69 14.57 1.51 -5.54
CA GLY A 69 14.39 2.86 -6.09
C GLY A 69 13.43 2.87 -7.29
N LEU A 70 13.60 3.86 -8.17
CA LEU A 70 12.78 4.02 -9.37
C LEU A 70 13.27 3.08 -10.48
N PHE A 71 12.37 2.28 -11.04
CA PHE A 71 12.64 1.33 -12.11
C PHE A 71 11.85 1.72 -13.36
N ASP A 72 12.51 1.76 -14.52
CA ASP A 72 11.88 2.02 -15.81
C ASP A 72 11.79 0.71 -16.62
N GLN A 73 10.56 0.24 -16.82
CA GLN A 73 10.28 -0.99 -17.56
C GLN A 73 10.65 -0.92 -19.04
N ARG A 74 10.68 0.27 -19.64
CA ARG A 74 10.93 0.42 -21.09
C ARG A 74 12.39 0.13 -21.43
N ILE A 75 13.29 0.44 -20.50
CA ILE A 75 14.74 0.20 -20.62
C ILE A 75 15.22 -0.93 -19.71
N PHE A 76 14.32 -1.49 -18.90
CA PHE A 76 14.56 -2.58 -17.95
C PHE A 76 15.74 -2.28 -17.00
N SER A 77 15.71 -1.10 -16.37
CA SER A 77 16.80 -0.62 -15.54
C SER A 77 16.31 0.23 -14.36
N ASP A 78 17.10 0.25 -13.27
CA ASP A 78 16.94 1.24 -12.23
C ASP A 78 17.43 2.60 -12.75
N ILE A 79 16.71 3.66 -12.42
CA ILE A 79 17.03 5.04 -12.79
C ILE A 79 17.01 5.95 -11.55
N ASP A 80 17.69 7.09 -11.64
CA ASP A 80 17.69 8.07 -10.55
C ASP A 80 16.29 8.66 -10.35
N LEU A 81 15.85 8.72 -9.08
CA LEU A 81 14.58 9.35 -8.71
C LEU A 81 14.63 10.88 -8.86
N PHE A 82 15.80 11.47 -8.61
CA PHE A 82 16.04 12.90 -8.69
C PHE A 82 17.15 13.18 -9.68
N LEU A 83 16.88 14.06 -10.64
CA LEU A 83 17.92 14.60 -11.51
C LEU A 83 18.72 15.62 -10.69
N ILE A 84 20.04 15.51 -10.72
CA ILE A 84 20.93 16.51 -10.12
C ILE A 84 21.11 17.61 -11.16
N ASP A 85 20.75 18.85 -10.81
CA ASP A 85 21.23 20.05 -11.51
C ASP A 85 22.67 20.37 -11.09
#